data_AF-A0A4Y3L1F5-F1
#
_entry.id   AF-A0A4Y3L1F5-F1
#
_cell.length_a   1.000
_cell.length_b   1.000
_cell.length_c   1.000
_cell.angle_alpha   90.00
_cell.angle_beta   90.00
_cell.angle_gamma   90.00
#
_symmetry.space_group_name_H-M   'P 1'
#
loop_
_entity.id
_entity.type
_entity.pdbx_description
1 polymer ?
#
loop_
_entity_poly.entity_id
_entity_poly.type
_entity_poly.pdbx_seq_one_letter_code
_entity_poly.pdbx_strand_id
1 'polypeptide(L)'
;MMTTTSTPIPAPRSSGGPTIVPTVSRNRRTTRGNTELYGWLFMRVSGVVLVALIFGHLFVNLVQGEGINAIDFGFVAGKWSSPFWQTWDLLMLWLAMIHGTNGVRTIINDYAERDGTRMVLKLALYTAFVVVVVLGTLVIFTFDPCPANSPADLLPSFCTA
;
A
#
# COMPACT_ATOMS: atom_id res chain seq x y z
N MET A 1 46.16 37.39 18.92
CA MET A 1 46.52 36.81 17.61
C MET A 1 45.43 35.83 17.24
N MET A 2 44.65 36.10 16.19
CA MET A 2 43.48 35.33 15.80
C MET A 2 43.84 34.46 14.60
N THR A 3 43.96 33.15 14.81
CA THR A 3 44.33 32.18 13.77
C THR A 3 43.12 31.91 12.89
N THR A 4 43.11 32.47 11.68
CA THR A 4 42.14 32.13 10.64
C THR A 4 42.50 30.78 10.03
N THR A 5 41.69 29.76 10.32
CA THR A 5 41.82 28.44 9.70
C THR A 5 41.05 28.49 8.38
N SER A 6 41.75 28.55 7.25
CA SER A 6 41.12 28.47 5.92
C SER A 6 40.79 27.02 5.60
N THR A 7 39.50 26.68 5.55
CA THR A 7 39.03 25.39 5.02
C THR A 7 39.31 25.36 3.51
N PRO A 8 40.08 24.40 2.96
CA PRO A 8 40.30 24.33 1.53
C PRO A 8 38.99 23.90 0.84
N ILE A 9 38.47 24.75 -0.03
CA ILE A 9 37.39 24.39 -0.96
C ILE A 9 38.01 23.44 -2.00
N PRO A 10 37.47 22.22 -2.22
CA PRO A 10 37.98 21.33 -3.26
C PRO A 10 37.82 22.00 -4.63
N ALA A 11 38.91 22.13 -5.37
CA ALA A 11 38.87 22.64 -6.75
C ALA A 11 38.00 21.70 -7.62
N PRO A 12 37.17 22.24 -8.53
CA PRO A 12 36.47 21.41 -9.50
C PRO A 12 37.51 20.72 -10.37
N ARG A 13 37.54 19.38 -10.35
CA ARG A 13 38.38 18.58 -11.24
C ARG A 13 37.84 18.67 -12.67
N SER A 14 38.01 19.80 -13.33
CA SER A 14 37.89 19.89 -14.78
C SER A 14 39.30 19.79 -15.38
N SER A 15 39.86 18.58 -15.37
CA SER A 15 41.06 18.29 -16.14
C SER A 15 40.71 18.34 -17.63
N GLY A 16 41.18 19.38 -18.32
CA GLY A 16 41.04 19.61 -19.76
C GLY A 16 41.78 18.58 -20.61
N GLY A 17 41.33 17.33 -20.59
CA GLY A 17 41.57 16.36 -21.66
C GLY A 17 40.64 16.63 -22.84
N PRO A 18 40.80 15.92 -23.97
CA PRO A 18 39.87 16.05 -25.10
C PRO A 18 38.47 15.88 -24.53
N THR A 19 37.59 16.85 -24.78
CA THR A 19 36.17 16.72 -24.48
C THR A 19 35.64 15.59 -25.37
N ILE A 20 35.88 14.35 -24.97
CA ILE A 20 34.91 13.29 -25.15
C ILE A 20 33.75 13.82 -24.32
N VAL A 21 32.92 14.66 -24.96
CA VAL A 21 31.53 14.78 -24.55
C VAL A 21 31.14 13.32 -24.48
N PRO A 22 30.84 12.75 -23.30
CA PRO A 22 30.16 11.49 -23.33
C PRO A 22 28.93 11.82 -24.15
N THR A 23 28.91 11.38 -25.40
CA THR A 23 27.67 11.23 -26.13
C THR A 23 26.96 10.24 -25.25
N VAL A 24 26.24 10.78 -24.25
CA VAL A 24 25.21 10.07 -23.56
C VAL A 24 24.29 9.78 -24.71
N SER A 25 24.51 8.63 -25.34
CA SER A 25 23.53 7.95 -26.13
C SER A 25 22.43 7.70 -25.12
N ARG A 26 21.61 8.73 -24.92
CA ARG A 26 20.23 8.59 -24.50
C ARG A 26 19.61 7.87 -25.68
N ASN A 27 19.94 6.59 -25.81
CA ASN A 27 19.01 5.59 -26.26
C ASN A 27 17.94 5.52 -25.17
N ARG A 28 17.24 6.64 -24.98
CA ARG A 28 15.98 6.72 -24.29
C ARG A 28 15.11 5.93 -25.24
N ARG A 29 15.08 4.61 -25.06
CA ARG A 29 14.06 3.74 -25.62
C ARG A 29 12.79 4.42 -25.15
N THR A 30 12.20 5.23 -26.02
CA THR A 30 10.89 5.81 -25.81
C THR A 30 10.00 4.61 -25.96
N THR A 31 9.81 3.89 -24.86
CA THR A 31 8.85 2.81 -24.79
C THR A 31 7.53 3.50 -25.13
N ARG A 32 7.05 3.33 -26.37
CA ARG A 32 5.79 3.90 -26.90
C ARG A 32 4.59 3.20 -26.26
N GLY A 33 4.63 3.01 -24.93
CA GLY A 33 3.59 2.35 -24.16
C GLY A 33 3.06 3.31 -23.13
N ASN A 34 1.73 3.39 -23.01
CA ASN A 34 1.03 4.20 -22.00
C ASN A 34 1.13 3.58 -20.60
N THR A 35 2.05 2.65 -20.35
CA THR A 35 2.17 1.91 -19.07
C THR A 35 2.49 2.84 -17.91
N GLU A 36 3.35 3.84 -18.14
CA GLU A 36 3.68 4.87 -17.15
C GLU A 36 2.47 5.77 -16.88
N LEU A 37 1.73 6.15 -17.94
CA LEU A 37 0.50 6.93 -17.81
C LEU A 37 -0.57 6.18 -17.00
N TYR A 38 -0.82 4.90 -17.32
CA TYR A 38 -1.79 4.09 -16.59
C TYR A 38 -1.36 3.87 -15.13
N GLY A 39 -0.07 3.63 -14.88
CA GLY A 39 0.46 3.50 -13.52
C GLY A 39 0.30 4.78 -12.71
N TRP A 40 0.64 5.94 -13.29
CA TRP A 40 0.45 7.24 -12.66
C TRP A 40 -1.03 7.53 -12.39
N LEU A 41 -1.89 7.31 -13.39
CA LEU A 41 -3.33 7.55 -13.29
C LEU A 41 -3.95 6.67 -12.21
N PHE A 42 -3.58 5.39 -12.17
CA PHE A 42 -3.99 4.46 -11.14
C PHE A 42 -3.64 5.00 -9.74
N MET A 43 -2.38 5.41 -9.51
CA MET A 43 -1.96 5.92 -8.20
C MET A 43 -2.77 7.16 -7.77
N ARG A 44 -3.14 8.03 -8.70
CA ARG A 44 -3.95 9.22 -8.39
C ARG A 44 -5.40 8.89 -8.10
N VAL A 45 -6.05 8.16 -9.01
CA VAL A 45 -7.47 7.82 -8.87
C VAL A 45 -7.70 6.92 -7.66
N SER A 46 -6.88 5.88 -7.48
CA SER A 46 -6.99 5.00 -6.31
C SER A 46 -6.74 5.75 -5.01
N GLY A 47 -5.81 6.70 -4.97
CA GLY A 47 -5.57 7.52 -3.77
C GLY A 47 -6.81 8.32 -3.34
N VAL A 48 -7.49 8.98 -4.29
CA VAL A 48 -8.72 9.74 -4.01
C VAL A 48 -9.84 8.82 -3.53
N VAL A 49 -10.04 7.67 -4.18
CA VAL A 49 -11.05 6.68 -3.76
C VAL A 49 -10.73 6.12 -2.37
N LEU A 50 -9.45 5.81 -2.10
CA LEU A 50 -8.99 5.31 -0.81
C LEU A 50 -9.20 6.28 0.33
N VAL A 51 -9.12 7.60 0.10
CA VAL A 51 -9.49 8.59 1.13
C VAL A 51 -10.93 8.34 1.59
N ALA A 52 -11.89 8.26 0.68
CA ALA A 52 -13.29 8.01 1.08
C ALA A 52 -13.46 6.64 1.78
N LEU A 53 -12.87 5.57 1.22
CA LEU A 53 -12.98 4.22 1.77
C LEU A 53 -12.39 4.11 3.19
N ILE A 54 -11.17 4.62 3.37
CA ILE A 54 -10.43 4.54 4.64
C ILE A 54 -11.10 5.42 5.69
N PHE A 55 -11.45 6.68 5.37
CA PHE A 55 -12.10 7.54 6.36
C PHE A 55 -13.47 7.02 6.77
N GLY A 56 -14.28 6.51 5.84
CA GLY A 56 -15.55 5.87 6.19
C GLY A 56 -15.35 4.65 7.09
N HIS A 57 -14.34 3.82 6.79
CA HIS A 57 -13.98 2.68 7.63
C HIS A 57 -13.51 3.13 9.02
N LEU A 58 -12.57 4.06 9.12
CA LEU A 58 -12.09 4.55 10.42
C LEU A 58 -13.21 5.20 11.23
N PHE A 59 -14.10 5.96 10.60
CA PHE A 59 -15.22 6.59 11.28
C PHE A 59 -16.18 5.57 11.90
N VAL A 60 -16.63 4.59 11.12
CA VAL A 60 -17.59 3.56 11.58
C VAL A 60 -16.99 2.67 12.66
N ASN A 61 -15.70 2.35 12.58
CA ASN A 61 -15.06 1.46 13.55
C ASN A 61 -14.54 2.20 14.80
N LEU A 62 -14.04 3.44 14.69
CA LEU A 62 -13.37 4.12 15.81
C LEU A 62 -14.15 5.27 16.44
N VAL A 63 -15.07 5.92 15.71
CA VAL A 63 -15.72 7.16 16.15
C VAL A 63 -17.20 6.96 16.44
N GLN A 64 -17.89 6.19 15.61
CA GLN A 64 -19.33 5.97 15.74
C GLN A 64 -19.64 5.08 16.97
N GLY A 65 -20.76 5.36 17.65
CA GLY A 65 -21.23 4.55 18.78
C GLY A 65 -20.27 4.61 19.97
N GLU A 66 -19.87 3.44 20.49
CA GLU A 66 -18.90 3.33 21.59
C GLU A 66 -17.44 3.30 21.11
N GLY A 67 -17.22 3.56 19.80
CA GLY A 67 -15.90 3.56 19.18
C GLY A 67 -15.22 2.19 19.23
N ILE A 68 -13.91 2.19 19.47
CA ILE A 68 -13.08 0.97 19.46
C ILE A 68 -13.54 -0.11 20.45
N ASN A 69 -14.22 0.27 21.54
CA ASN A 69 -14.67 -0.68 22.57
C ASN A 69 -15.84 -1.55 22.11
N ALA A 70 -16.56 -1.14 21.04
CA ALA A 70 -17.64 -1.92 20.46
C ALA A 70 -17.16 -2.95 19.42
N ILE A 71 -15.85 -2.99 19.09
CA ILE A 71 -15.34 -3.90 18.07
C ILE A 71 -15.18 -5.30 18.67
N ASP A 72 -16.17 -6.16 18.44
CA ASP A 72 -16.15 -7.58 18.75
C ASP A 72 -16.58 -8.43 17.54
N PHE A 73 -16.74 -9.75 17.74
CA PHE A 73 -17.23 -10.65 16.69
C PHE A 73 -18.62 -10.25 16.20
N GLY A 74 -19.53 -9.89 17.11
CA GLY A 74 -20.90 -9.52 16.79
C GLY A 74 -20.99 -8.28 15.90
N PHE A 75 -20.14 -7.28 16.17
CA PHE A 75 -20.01 -6.09 15.35
C PHE A 75 -19.52 -6.40 13.93
N VAL A 76 -18.46 -7.20 13.79
CA VAL A 76 -17.93 -7.60 12.47
C VAL A 76 -18.97 -8.44 11.72
N ALA A 77 -19.59 -9.40 12.38
CA ALA A 77 -20.64 -10.24 11.80
C ALA A 77 -21.87 -9.43 11.37
N GLY A 78 -22.25 -8.41 12.14
CA GLY A 78 -23.31 -7.48 11.76
C GLY A 78 -22.97 -6.64 10.53
N LYS A 79 -21.72 -6.21 10.37
CA LYS A 79 -21.29 -5.53 9.14
C LYS A 79 -21.28 -6.49 7.95
N TRP A 80 -20.59 -7.61 8.09
CA TRP A 80 -20.39 -8.56 7.00
C TRP A 80 -21.61 -9.44 6.69
N SER A 81 -22.73 -9.31 7.42
CA SER A 81 -24.02 -9.82 6.96
C SER A 81 -24.62 -9.00 5.82
N SER A 82 -24.12 -7.79 5.56
CA SER A 82 -24.54 -6.93 4.45
C SER A 82 -23.53 -6.95 3.29
N PRO A 83 -23.97 -7.16 2.04
CA PRO A 83 -23.08 -7.16 0.87
C PRO A 83 -22.44 -5.79 0.62
N PHE A 84 -23.05 -4.71 1.12
CA PHE A 84 -22.47 -3.36 1.03
C PHE A 84 -21.13 -3.28 1.77
N TRP A 85 -21.05 -3.74 3.02
CA TRP A 85 -19.83 -3.67 3.82
C TRP A 85 -18.78 -4.67 3.34
N GLN A 86 -19.19 -5.87 2.89
CA GLN A 86 -18.27 -6.81 2.24
C GLN A 86 -17.60 -6.18 1.01
N THR A 87 -18.39 -5.50 0.16
CA THR A 87 -17.87 -4.83 -1.04
C THR A 87 -16.96 -3.65 -0.67
N TRP A 88 -17.34 -2.86 0.35
CA TRP A 88 -16.55 -1.74 0.85
C TRP A 88 -15.16 -2.18 1.32
N ASP A 89 -15.10 -3.20 2.18
CA ASP A 89 -13.85 -3.72 2.73
C ASP A 89 -13.04 -4.47 1.65
N LEU A 90 -13.68 -5.17 0.71
CA LEU A 90 -13.00 -5.81 -0.43
C LEU A 90 -12.35 -4.78 -1.36
N LEU A 91 -13.09 -3.73 -1.74
CA LEU A 91 -12.55 -2.66 -2.59
C LEU A 91 -11.38 -1.96 -1.91
N MET A 92 -11.49 -1.69 -0.62
CA MET A 92 -10.41 -1.08 0.15
C MET A 92 -9.20 -2.01 0.24
N LEU A 93 -9.38 -3.29 0.54
CA LEU A 93 -8.30 -4.29 0.57
C LEU A 93 -7.53 -4.30 -0.76
N TRP A 94 -8.24 -4.48 -1.87
CA TRP A 94 -7.60 -4.58 -3.18
C TRP A 94 -6.95 -3.25 -3.61
N LEU A 95 -7.65 -2.13 -3.48
CA LEU A 95 -7.10 -0.83 -3.85
C LEU A 95 -5.92 -0.43 -2.97
N ALA A 96 -6.02 -0.60 -1.65
CA ALA A 96 -4.94 -0.24 -0.72
C ALA A 96 -3.71 -1.12 -0.94
N MET A 97 -3.89 -2.42 -1.14
CA MET A 97 -2.78 -3.34 -1.36
C MET A 97 -2.09 -3.09 -2.70
N ILE A 98 -2.83 -2.85 -3.78
CA ILE A 98 -2.22 -2.54 -5.09
C ILE A 98 -1.55 -1.16 -5.06
N HIS A 99 -2.21 -0.15 -4.47
CA HIS A 99 -1.65 1.20 -4.31
C HIS A 99 -0.37 1.18 -3.47
N GLY A 100 -0.42 0.55 -2.30
CA GLY A 100 0.73 0.41 -1.41
C GLY A 100 1.87 -0.37 -2.06
N THR A 101 1.57 -1.48 -2.74
CA THR A 101 2.58 -2.29 -3.44
C THR A 101 3.28 -1.51 -4.54
N ASN A 102 2.54 -0.74 -5.34
CA ASN A 102 3.11 0.12 -6.37
C ASN A 102 3.98 1.24 -5.77
N GLY A 103 3.53 1.88 -4.69
CA GLY A 103 4.29 2.91 -3.99
C GLY A 103 5.59 2.37 -3.38
N VAL A 104 5.51 1.26 -2.63
CA VAL A 104 6.68 0.63 -2.00
C VAL A 104 7.64 0.08 -3.04
N ARG A 105 7.16 -0.43 -4.18
CA ARG A 105 8.02 -0.81 -5.31
C ARG A 105 8.86 0.36 -5.81
N THR A 106 8.28 1.55 -5.95
CA THR A 106 9.01 2.77 -6.32
C THR A 106 10.08 3.08 -5.28
N ILE A 107 9.72 3.08 -3.99
CA ILE A 107 10.67 3.29 -2.89
C ILE A 107 11.83 2.27 -2.93
N ILE A 108 11.53 0.98 -3.12
CA ILE A 108 12.58 -0.06 -3.20
C ILE A 108 13.52 0.20 -4.39
N ASN A 109 12.98 0.61 -5.55
CA ASN A 109 13.81 0.89 -6.71
C ASN A 109 14.69 2.14 -6.51
N ASP A 110 14.20 3.13 -5.76
CA ASP A 110 14.90 4.39 -5.53
C ASP A 110 15.94 4.30 -4.41
N TYR A 111 15.69 3.48 -3.37
CA TYR A 111 16.52 3.45 -2.16
C TYR A 111 17.36 2.19 -1.97
N ALA A 112 17.05 1.06 -2.62
CA ALA A 112 17.89 -0.14 -2.52
C ALA A 112 19.06 -0.06 -3.50
N GLU A 113 20.26 0.23 -2.99
CA GLU A 113 21.48 0.39 -3.82
C GLU A 113 21.95 -0.93 -4.45
N ARG A 114 21.94 -2.03 -3.67
CA ARG A 114 22.42 -3.34 -4.12
C ARG A 114 21.32 -4.13 -4.83
N ASP A 115 21.65 -4.71 -5.98
CA ASP A 115 20.69 -5.47 -6.79
C ASP A 115 20.10 -6.68 -6.06
N GLY A 116 20.91 -7.39 -5.28
CA GLY A 116 20.46 -8.51 -4.46
C GLY A 116 19.43 -8.08 -3.41
N THR A 117 19.69 -7.00 -2.69
CA THR A 117 18.76 -6.43 -1.70
C THR A 117 17.45 -6.00 -2.39
N ARG A 118 17.54 -5.30 -3.53
CA ARG A 118 16.37 -4.87 -4.31
C ARG A 118 15.51 -6.06 -4.75
N MET A 119 16.13 -7.17 -5.17
CA MET A 119 15.42 -8.40 -5.55
C MET A 119 14.69 -9.02 -4.36
N VAL A 120 15.37 -9.20 -3.23
CA VAL A 120 14.78 -9.79 -2.01
C VAL A 120 13.62 -8.95 -1.50
N LEU A 121 13.78 -7.62 -1.44
CA LEU A 121 12.71 -6.71 -0.99
C LEU A 121 11.48 -6.77 -1.90
N LYS A 122 11.67 -6.82 -3.23
CA LYS A 122 10.54 -6.98 -4.17
C LYS A 122 9.86 -8.33 -4.01
N LEU A 123 10.63 -9.41 -3.83
CA LEU A 123 10.07 -10.74 -3.60
C LEU A 123 9.23 -10.77 -2.32
N ALA A 124 9.75 -10.21 -1.23
CA ALA A 124 9.03 -10.09 0.04
C ALA A 124 7.75 -9.26 -0.14
N LEU A 125 7.83 -8.11 -0.82
CA LEU A 125 6.69 -7.25 -1.09
C LEU A 125 5.58 -7.98 -1.86
N TYR A 126 5.91 -8.64 -2.97
CA TYR A 126 4.91 -9.35 -3.78
C TYR A 126 4.35 -10.58 -3.05
N THR A 127 5.18 -11.26 -2.26
CA THR A 127 4.71 -12.38 -1.42
C THR A 127 3.71 -11.89 -0.39
N ALA A 128 4.03 -10.81 0.35
CA ALA A 128 3.12 -10.20 1.32
C ALA A 128 1.82 -9.72 0.66
N PHE A 129 1.91 -9.09 -0.52
CA PHE A 129 0.75 -8.69 -1.31
C PHE A 129 -0.17 -9.89 -1.60
N VAL A 130 0.37 -10.98 -2.16
CA VAL A 130 -0.42 -12.17 -2.51
C VAL A 130 -1.05 -12.78 -1.26
N VAL A 131 -0.27 -12.98 -0.19
CA VAL A 131 -0.76 -13.59 1.06
C VAL A 131 -1.90 -12.77 1.65
N VAL A 132 -1.71 -11.46 1.82
CA VAL A 132 -2.72 -10.59 2.44
C VAL A 132 -3.97 -10.47 1.58
N VAL A 133 -3.84 -10.31 0.26
CA VAL A 133 -5.00 -10.17 -0.63
C VAL A 133 -5.79 -11.47 -0.72
N VAL A 134 -5.12 -12.62 -0.86
CA VAL A 134 -5.80 -13.92 -0.94
C VAL A 134 -6.46 -14.24 0.39
N LEU A 135 -5.72 -14.19 1.50
CA LEU A 135 -6.26 -14.48 2.82
C LEU A 135 -7.39 -13.51 3.19
N GLY A 136 -7.22 -12.21 2.97
CA GLY A 136 -8.25 -11.21 3.25
C GLY A 136 -9.51 -11.41 2.41
N THR A 137 -9.36 -11.72 1.11
CA THR A 137 -10.50 -12.00 0.23
C THR A 137 -11.22 -13.28 0.66
N LEU A 138 -10.48 -14.34 1.02
CA LEU A 138 -11.07 -15.55 1.56
C LEU A 138 -11.85 -15.24 2.84
N VAL A 139 -11.24 -14.56 3.81
CA VAL A 139 -11.91 -14.18 5.06
C VAL A 139 -13.21 -13.42 4.80
N ILE A 140 -13.24 -12.44 3.90
CA ILE A 140 -14.47 -11.68 3.60
C ILE A 140 -15.61 -12.58 3.09
N PHE A 141 -15.29 -13.56 2.24
CA PHE A 141 -16.32 -14.39 1.57
C PHE A 141 -16.60 -15.73 2.23
N THR A 142 -15.71 -16.20 3.12
CA THR A 142 -15.90 -17.45 3.87
C THR A 142 -16.26 -17.20 5.33
N PHE A 143 -16.36 -15.95 5.76
CA PHE A 143 -16.83 -15.61 7.10
C PHE A 143 -18.32 -15.94 7.22
N ASP A 144 -18.65 -16.71 8.25
CA ASP A 144 -20.03 -17.02 8.62
C ASP A 144 -20.46 -16.09 9.77
N PRO A 145 -21.46 -15.21 9.57
CA PRO A 145 -22.00 -14.38 10.64
C PRO A 145 -22.74 -15.17 11.74
N CYS A 146 -23.23 -16.37 11.43
CA CYS A 146 -24.00 -17.21 12.35
C CYS A 146 -23.47 -18.66 12.37
N PRO A 147 -22.23 -18.88 12.85
CA PRO A 147 -21.62 -20.21 12.88
C PRO A 147 -22.41 -21.17 13.77
N ALA A 148 -22.61 -22.38 13.28
CA ALA A 148 -23.31 -23.43 14.01
C ALA A 148 -22.56 -23.83 15.30
N ASN A 149 -23.31 -24.09 16.38
CA ASN A 149 -22.80 -24.49 17.70
C ASN A 149 -21.97 -23.43 18.44
N SER A 150 -22.11 -22.15 18.08
CA SER A 150 -21.48 -21.06 18.83
C SER A 150 -22.29 -20.66 20.07
N PRO A 151 -21.63 -20.21 21.16
CA PRO A 151 -22.31 -19.69 22.33
C PRO A 151 -23.20 -18.50 21.97
N ALA A 152 -24.45 -18.49 22.46
CA ALA A 152 -25.44 -17.48 22.10
C ALA A 152 -25.05 -16.06 22.55
N ASP A 153 -24.21 -15.92 23.58
CA ASP A 153 -23.69 -14.65 24.07
C ASP A 153 -22.66 -14.00 23.13
N LEU A 154 -22.07 -14.77 22.22
CA LEU A 154 -21.07 -14.29 21.25
C LEU A 154 -21.69 -13.99 19.88
N LEU A 155 -22.95 -14.36 19.65
CA LEU A 155 -23.61 -14.22 18.37
C LEU A 155 -24.37 -12.89 18.27
N PRO A 156 -24.42 -12.28 17.08
CA PRO A 156 -25.32 -11.17 16.82
C PRO A 156 -26.78 -11.52 17.11
N SER A 157 -27.56 -10.53 17.56
CA SER A 157 -28.99 -10.70 17.90
C SER A 157 -29.89 -11.12 16.74
N PHE A 158 -29.43 -10.99 15.49
CA PHE A 158 -30.16 -11.44 14.30
C PHE A 158 -29.90 -12.92 13.96
N CYS A 159 -28.89 -13.56 14.56
CA CYS A 159 -28.69 -14.99 14.41
C CYS A 159 -29.78 -15.70 15.21
N THR A 160 -30.75 -16.29 14.52
CA THR A 160 -31.75 -17.14 15.14
C THR A 160 -31.09 -18.47 15.52
N ALA A 161 -31.12 -18.82 16.80
CA ALA A 161 -30.68 -20.12 17.31
C ALA A 161 -31.48 -21.28 16.68
#